data_AF-A0A9C9JQ91-F1
#
_entry.id   AF-A0A9C9JQ91-F1
#
_cell.length_a   1.000
_cell.length_b   1.000
_cell.length_c   1.000
_cell.angle_alpha   90.00
_cell.angle_beta   90.00
_cell.angle_gamma   90.00
#
_symmetry.space_group_name_H-M   'P 1'
#
loop_
_entity.id
_entity.type
_entity.pdbx_description
1 polymer ?
#
loop_
_entity_poly.entity_id
_entity_poly.type
_entity_poly.pdbx_seq_one_letter_code
_entity_poly.pdbx_strand_id
1 'polypeptide(L)'
;DKMIISDGYNGTPSGFENICEDENNKTKAYVLHAEANAITKVAKSNNSSEGSTLYVTSSPCIECSKLIIQAGIKRVVFTEKYRLEDGIKLLQRADIEIVHVE
;
A
#
# COMPACT_ATOMS: atom_id res chain seq x y z
N ASP A 1 -13.20 12.66 -8.39
CA ASP A 1 -13.06 11.83 -9.62
C ASP A 1 -11.62 11.62 -10.09
N LYS A 2 -10.76 12.64 -10.17
CA LYS A 2 -9.32 12.46 -10.48
C LYS A 2 -8.42 13.32 -9.58
N MET A 3 -8.58 13.17 -8.27
CA MET A 3 -7.82 13.92 -7.26
C MET A 3 -6.98 12.97 -6.42
N ILE A 4 -5.75 13.34 -6.14
CA ILE A 4 -4.89 12.63 -5.19
C ILE A 4 -5.37 13.03 -3.78
N ILE A 5 -5.90 12.05 -3.04
CA ILE A 5 -6.39 12.25 -1.65
C ILE A 5 -5.34 11.87 -0.61
N SER A 6 -4.31 11.11 -1.01
CA SER A 6 -3.22 10.64 -0.17
C SER A 6 -2.05 10.13 -1.00
N ASP A 7 -0.90 10.04 -0.35
CA ASP A 7 0.37 9.55 -0.87
C ASP A 7 1.15 8.90 0.28
N GLY A 8 2.05 7.98 -0.05
CA GLY A 8 2.87 7.28 0.93
C GLY A 8 4.10 6.65 0.26
N TYR A 9 5.16 6.50 1.05
CA TYR A 9 6.39 5.79 0.70
C TYR A 9 6.77 4.87 1.86
N ASN A 10 7.66 3.90 1.64
CA ASN A 10 8.13 3.01 2.71
C ASN A 10 9.04 3.77 3.70
N GLY A 11 8.77 3.65 4.99
CA GLY A 11 9.51 4.41 6.00
C GLY A 11 9.23 3.93 7.41
N THR A 12 10.07 4.35 8.36
CA THR A 12 9.78 4.11 9.78
C THR A 12 8.61 4.98 10.25
N PRO A 13 7.94 4.66 11.37
CA PRO A 13 6.86 5.47 11.92
C PRO A 13 7.28 6.93 12.14
N SER A 14 6.33 7.86 12.06
CA SER A 14 6.59 9.29 12.30
C SER A 14 7.23 9.53 13.67
N GLY A 15 8.33 10.28 13.70
CA GLY A 15 9.11 10.55 14.92
C GLY A 15 10.29 9.60 15.15
N PHE A 16 10.48 8.60 14.27
CA PHE A 16 11.63 7.69 14.28
C PHE A 16 12.70 8.13 13.26
N GLU A 17 13.84 7.44 13.25
CA GLU A 17 15.06 7.77 12.51
C GLU A 17 14.97 7.69 10.97
N ASN A 18 13.86 7.23 10.41
CA ASN A 18 13.66 7.00 8.97
C ASN A 18 14.75 6.17 8.28
N ILE A 19 15.40 5.28 9.04
CA ILE A 19 16.33 4.27 8.55
C ILE A 19 15.57 2.94 8.54
N CYS A 20 15.29 2.42 7.34
CA CYS A 20 14.45 1.23 7.18
C CYS A 20 15.18 -0.08 7.49
N GLU A 21 16.49 -0.12 7.27
CA GLU A 21 17.31 -1.31 7.43
C GLU A 21 18.11 -1.28 8.74
N ASP A 22 18.42 -2.46 9.28
CA ASP A 22 19.41 -2.62 10.34
C ASP A 22 20.84 -2.73 9.77
N GLU A 23 21.83 -2.91 10.66
CA GLU A 23 23.24 -3.07 10.31
C GLU A 23 23.53 -4.28 9.39
N ASN A 24 22.60 -5.23 9.30
CA ASN A 24 22.69 -6.41 8.44
C ASN A 24 21.90 -6.26 7.12
N ASN A 25 21.48 -5.03 6.77
CA ASN A 25 20.60 -4.73 5.63
C ASN A 25 19.24 -5.44 5.68
N LYS A 26 18.76 -5.81 6.87
CA LYS A 26 17.42 -6.38 7.02
C LYS A 26 16.42 -5.27 7.32
N THR A 27 15.33 -5.21 6.57
CA THR A 27 14.24 -4.27 6.84
C THR A 27 13.67 -4.51 8.24
N LYS A 28 13.64 -3.45 9.04
CA LYS A 28 13.11 -3.47 10.41
C LYS A 28 11.62 -3.80 10.40
N ALA A 29 11.18 -4.61 11.36
CA ALA A 29 9.80 -5.12 11.42
C ALA A 29 8.72 -4.03 11.57
N TYR A 30 9.10 -2.85 12.06
CA TYR A 30 8.20 -1.71 12.24
C TYR A 30 8.20 -0.73 11.07
N VAL A 31 8.93 -1.01 9.98
CA VAL A 31 8.83 -0.21 8.75
C VAL A 31 7.43 -0.38 8.17
N LEU A 32 6.82 0.74 7.84
CA LEU A 32 5.54 0.78 7.16
C LEU A 32 5.78 0.82 5.66
N HIS A 33 5.02 0.03 4.92
CA HIS A 33 5.02 0.07 3.47
C HIS A 33 4.28 1.32 2.96
N ALA A 34 4.51 1.65 1.69
CA ALA A 34 3.91 2.81 1.03
C ALA A 34 2.37 2.79 1.10
N GLU A 35 1.76 1.63 0.89
CA GLU A 35 0.31 1.43 0.92
C GLU A 35 -0.27 1.67 2.32
N ALA A 36 0.41 1.15 3.35
CA ALA A 36 0.00 1.34 4.74
C ALA A 36 0.10 2.82 5.14
N ASN A 37 1.17 3.51 4.72
CA ASN A 37 1.33 4.94 4.95
C ASN A 37 0.26 5.76 4.22
N ALA A 38 -0.05 5.43 2.97
CA ALA A 38 -1.09 6.11 2.21
C ALA A 38 -2.48 5.94 2.87
N ILE A 39 -2.84 4.72 3.27
CA ILE A 39 -4.12 4.42 3.93
C ILE A 39 -4.22 5.12 5.30
N THR A 40 -3.17 5.05 6.12
CA THR A 40 -3.17 5.69 7.45
C THR A 40 -3.19 7.22 7.35
N LYS A 41 -2.60 7.80 6.29
CA LYS A 41 -2.70 9.24 6.00
C LYS A 41 -4.13 9.63 5.61
N VAL A 42 -4.86 8.82 4.85
CA VAL A 42 -6.30 9.02 4.61
C VAL A 42 -7.07 8.99 5.93
N ALA A 43 -6.81 8.00 6.78
CA ALA A 43 -7.50 7.85 8.07
C ALA A 43 -7.26 9.02 9.05
N LYS A 44 -6.15 9.76 8.89
CA LYS A 44 -5.86 11.00 9.65
C LYS A 44 -6.47 12.26 9.03
N SER A 45 -7.13 12.15 7.89
CA SER A 45 -7.71 13.26 7.14
C SER A 45 -9.24 13.21 7.16
N ASN A 46 -9.88 14.22 6.57
CA ASN A 46 -11.34 14.23 6.36
C ASN A 46 -11.76 13.59 5.03
N ASN A 47 -10.84 12.90 4.32
CA ASN A 47 -11.13 12.20 3.07
C ASN A 47 -11.52 10.73 3.31
N SER A 48 -12.20 10.13 2.35
CA SER A 48 -12.51 8.69 2.34
C SER A 48 -11.76 7.98 1.22
N SER A 49 -11.26 6.77 1.51
CA SER A 49 -10.69 5.85 0.51
C SER A 49 -11.73 4.91 -0.12
N GLU A 50 -12.99 4.95 0.35
CA GLU A 50 -14.07 4.13 -0.19
C GLU A 50 -14.28 4.39 -1.69
N GLY A 51 -14.28 3.34 -2.50
CA GLY A 51 -14.43 3.44 -3.95
C GLY A 51 -13.21 3.99 -4.71
N SER A 52 -12.10 4.25 -4.02
CA SER A 52 -10.92 4.88 -4.64
C SER A 52 -10.05 3.88 -5.43
N THR A 53 -9.09 4.43 -6.19
CA THR A 53 -8.04 3.68 -6.87
C THR A 53 -6.70 3.94 -6.19
N LEU A 54 -5.96 2.88 -5.87
CA LEU A 54 -4.59 2.94 -5.37
C LEU A 54 -3.60 2.73 -6.52
N TYR A 55 -2.65 3.65 -6.67
CA TYR A 55 -1.51 3.50 -7.56
C TYR A 55 -0.28 3.25 -6.71
N VAL A 56 0.44 2.16 -6.99
CA VAL A 56 1.63 1.74 -6.24
C VAL A 56 2.71 1.29 -7.22
N THR A 57 3.98 1.45 -6.89
CA THR A 57 5.07 1.01 -7.76
C THR A 57 5.16 -0.52 -7.80
N SER A 58 5.37 -1.15 -6.65
CA SER A 58 5.48 -2.60 -6.53
C SER A 58 4.16 -3.24 -6.09
N SER A 59 3.87 -4.45 -6.55
CA SER A 59 2.63 -5.13 -6.21
C SER A 59 2.46 -5.33 -4.69
N PRO A 60 1.25 -5.13 -4.13
CA PRO A 60 1.07 -5.17 -2.68
C PRO A 60 1.40 -6.51 -2.04
N CYS A 61 2.03 -6.47 -0.85
CA CYS A 61 2.20 -7.66 -0.02
C CYS A 61 0.88 -8.09 0.63
N ILE A 62 0.83 -9.30 1.20
CA ILE A 62 -0.40 -9.83 1.82
C ILE A 62 -0.94 -8.95 2.95
N GLU A 63 -0.06 -8.33 3.74
CA GLU A 63 -0.44 -7.43 4.83
C GLU A 63 -1.11 -6.16 4.29
N CYS A 64 -0.50 -5.54 3.27
CA CYS A 64 -1.08 -4.36 2.61
C CYS A 64 -2.38 -4.70 1.88
N SER A 65 -2.47 -5.85 1.21
CA SER A 65 -3.71 -6.29 0.56
C SER A 65 -4.90 -6.39 1.51
N LYS A 66 -4.70 -6.90 2.73
CA LYS A 66 -5.75 -6.93 3.76
C LYS A 66 -6.25 -5.52 4.09
N LEU A 67 -5.33 -4.57 4.25
CA LEU A 67 -5.68 -3.19 4.55
C LEU A 67 -6.39 -2.51 3.37
N ILE A 68 -5.96 -2.77 2.14
CA ILE A 68 -6.58 -2.24 0.92
C ILE A 68 -8.04 -2.67 0.83
N ILE A 69 -8.32 -3.96 1.05
CA ILE A 69 -9.69 -4.51 1.07
C ILE A 69 -10.52 -3.82 2.15
N GLN A 70 -9.99 -3.75 3.37
CA GLN A 70 -10.72 -3.17 4.51
C GLN A 70 -10.95 -1.66 4.37
N ALA A 71 -10.07 -0.95 3.64
CA ALA A 71 -10.16 0.48 3.39
C ALA A 71 -11.17 0.85 2.28
N GLY A 72 -11.82 -0.14 1.65
CA GLY A 72 -12.85 0.08 0.63
C GLY A 72 -12.29 0.49 -0.74
N ILE A 73 -10.99 0.36 -0.97
CA ILE A 73 -10.36 0.61 -2.28
C ILE A 73 -10.89 -0.43 -3.27
N LYS A 74 -11.23 -0.01 -4.50
CA LYS A 74 -11.85 -0.89 -5.52
C LYS A 74 -10.92 -1.27 -6.65
N ARG A 75 -9.82 -0.53 -6.82
CA ARG A 75 -8.88 -0.75 -7.92
C ARG A 75 -7.46 -0.51 -7.45
N VAL A 76 -6.55 -1.40 -7.85
CA VAL A 76 -5.10 -1.29 -7.59
C VAL A 76 -4.37 -1.34 -8.92
N VAL A 77 -3.52 -0.34 -9.16
CA VAL A 77 -2.67 -0.24 -10.35
C VAL A 77 -1.21 -0.29 -9.91
N PHE A 78 -0.40 -1.14 -10.54
CA PHE A 78 1.02 -1.25 -10.22
C PHE A 78 1.92 -1.49 -11.43
N THR A 79 3.22 -1.23 -11.30
CA THR A 79 4.21 -1.37 -12.38
C THR A 79 5.14 -2.57 -12.21
N GLU A 80 5.55 -2.89 -10.99
CA GLU A 80 6.52 -3.94 -10.70
C GLU A 80 5.86 -5.11 -9.97
N LYS A 81 6.16 -6.33 -10.39
CA LYS A 81 5.75 -7.52 -9.64
C LYS A 81 6.69 -7.72 -8.46
N TYR A 82 6.15 -7.60 -7.25
CA TYR A 82 6.86 -7.95 -6.02
C TYR A 82 7.04 -9.48 -5.94
N ARG A 83 7.99 -9.92 -5.10
CA ARG A 83 8.46 -11.32 -5.06
C ARG A 83 7.37 -12.37 -4.86
N LEU A 84 6.25 -12.02 -4.22
CA LEU A 84 5.17 -12.92 -3.87
C LEU A 84 3.85 -12.42 -4.44
N GLU A 85 3.11 -13.31 -5.12
CA GLU A 85 1.81 -12.99 -5.73
C GLU A 85 0.62 -13.17 -4.78
N ASP A 86 0.85 -13.62 -3.54
CA ASP A 86 -0.25 -13.92 -2.60
C ASP A 86 -1.11 -12.70 -2.27
N GLY A 87 -0.48 -11.52 -2.21
CA GLY A 87 -1.19 -10.25 -2.05
C GLY A 87 -2.11 -9.94 -3.22
N ILE A 88 -1.66 -10.19 -4.46
CA ILE A 88 -2.46 -10.00 -5.68
C ILE A 88 -3.63 -10.98 -5.70
N LYS A 89 -3.38 -12.27 -5.42
CA LYS A 89 -4.42 -13.31 -5.39
C LYS A 89 -5.50 -12.99 -4.34
N LEU A 90 -5.10 -12.47 -3.19
CA LEU A 90 -6.04 -12.04 -2.14
C LEU A 90 -6.94 -10.90 -2.62
N LEU A 91 -6.37 -9.90 -3.28
CA LEU A 91 -7.12 -8.77 -3.86
C LEU A 91 -8.12 -9.25 -4.92
N GLN A 92 -7.71 -10.14 -5.82
CA GLN A 92 -8.60 -10.73 -6.83
C GLN A 92 -9.77 -11.49 -6.20
N ARG A 93 -9.49 -12.27 -5.15
CA ARG A 93 -10.53 -13.01 -4.40
C ARG A 93 -11.55 -12.07 -3.73
N ALA A 94 -11.16 -10.84 -3.42
CA ALA A 94 -12.02 -9.82 -2.83
C ALA A 94 -12.70 -8.91 -3.88
N ASP A 95 -12.67 -9.30 -5.16
CA ASP A 95 -13.26 -8.56 -6.28
C ASP A 95 -12.70 -7.12 -6.43
N ILE A 96 -11.40 -6.97 -6.16
CA ILE A 96 -10.65 -5.75 -6.43
C ILE A 96 -10.11 -5.80 -7.86
N GLU A 97 -10.34 -4.74 -8.63
CA GLU A 97 -9.77 -4.60 -9.97
C GLU A 97 -8.26 -4.42 -9.87
N ILE A 98 -7.49 -5.23 -10.60
CA ILE A 98 -6.03 -5.16 -10.60
C ILE A 98 -5.53 -4.90 -12.00
N VAL A 99 -4.70 -3.86 -12.16
CA VAL A 99 -4.07 -3.50 -13.42
C VAL A 99 -2.56 -3.42 -13.26
N HIS A 100 -1.85 -4.23 -14.05
CA HIS A 100 -0.40 -4.14 -14.18
C HIS A 100 -0.09 -3.29 -15.43
N VAL A 101 0.68 -2.22 -15.27
CA VAL A 101 1.08 -1.32 -16.36
C VAL A 101 2.60 -1.37 -16.56
N GLU A 102 3.04 -1.45 -17.82
CA GLU A 102 4.47 -1.43 -18.22
C GLU A 102 4.96 -0.02 -18.53
#